data_AF-A0A1H5DND7-F1
#
_entry.id   AF-A0A1H5DND7-F1
#
_cell.length_a   1.000
_cell.length_b   1.000
_cell.length_c   1.000
_cell.angle_alpha   90.00
_cell.angle_beta   90.00
_cell.angle_gamma   90.00
#
_symmetry.space_group_name_H-M   'P 1'
#
loop_
_entity.id
_entity.type
_entity.pdbx_description
1 polymer ?
#
loop_
_entity_poly.entity_id
_entity_poly.type
_entity_poly.pdbx_seq_one_letter_code
_entity_poly.pdbx_strand_id
1 'polypeptide(L)'
;MNAKRRMAVSVGALVAPVLALGVQAGIASAHGWVTAPTSRQAQCAAGVVDCGQIKYEPQSVEGPKGLKSCSGGNAAFAELDDDSKGWQVTPVGKTYTFTWHHTARHATDNWQYFIGDQKIAEFAGNHAQPPADVSQEVDFGSFTGRQKVLAVWNVADTANAFYACVDVNIGSTGENGGGDGGNPGGGDGGDPGDCTVPLWSTEAVYTGGDTVSHDGHTWRAKWWVKGDKPGTTGEWGVWEDLGVCAA
;
A
#
# COMPACT_ATOMS: atom_id res chain seq x y z
N MET A 1 17.71 -36.47 -85.82
CA MET A 1 18.71 -35.38 -85.90
C MET A 1 18.25 -34.21 -85.04
N ASN A 2 18.98 -33.95 -83.95
CA ASN A 2 19.30 -32.65 -83.30
C ASN A 2 18.17 -31.64 -82.98
N ALA A 3 18.02 -31.01 -81.80
CA ALA A 3 18.77 -30.97 -80.54
C ALA A 3 18.00 -30.15 -79.47
N LYS A 4 18.23 -30.47 -78.17
CA LYS A 4 18.36 -29.61 -76.93
C LYS A 4 17.37 -28.44 -76.72
N ARG A 5 16.78 -28.19 -75.53
CA ARG A 5 17.42 -27.92 -74.22
C ARG A 5 16.37 -27.83 -73.09
N ARG A 6 16.78 -28.15 -71.85
CA ARG A 6 16.03 -28.17 -70.58
C ARG A 6 15.54 -26.79 -70.11
N MET A 7 14.40 -26.74 -69.40
CA MET A 7 14.19 -25.90 -68.21
C MET A 7 12.96 -26.36 -67.42
N ALA A 8 13.15 -26.61 -66.12
CA ALA A 8 12.08 -26.88 -65.15
C ALA A 8 11.53 -25.54 -64.63
N VAL A 9 10.21 -25.46 -64.41
CA VAL A 9 9.60 -24.40 -63.59
C VAL A 9 8.54 -25.03 -62.71
N SER A 10 8.83 -25.08 -61.42
CA SER A 10 7.92 -25.37 -60.31
C SER A 10 7.06 -24.13 -60.03
N VAL A 11 5.74 -24.25 -60.10
CA VAL A 11 4.82 -23.22 -59.60
C VAL A 11 4.49 -23.55 -58.15
N GLY A 12 5.10 -22.80 -57.24
CA GLY A 12 4.93 -22.92 -55.80
C GLY A 12 3.60 -22.37 -55.31
N ALA A 13 3.04 -23.06 -54.31
CA ALA A 13 1.98 -22.56 -53.46
C ALA A 13 2.51 -21.44 -52.56
N LEU A 14 1.80 -20.32 -52.46
CA LEU A 14 2.00 -19.31 -51.42
C LEU A 14 0.71 -19.15 -50.63
N VAL A 15 0.53 -20.01 -49.63
CA VAL A 15 -0.32 -19.70 -48.48
C VAL A 15 0.56 -18.93 -47.52
N ALA A 16 0.36 -17.61 -47.42
CA ALA A 16 1.05 -16.80 -46.43
C ALA A 16 0.46 -17.12 -45.04
N PRO A 17 1.24 -17.61 -44.06
CA PRO A 17 0.76 -17.67 -42.69
C PRO A 17 0.74 -16.24 -42.16
N VAL A 18 -0.44 -15.77 -41.75
CA VAL A 18 -0.57 -14.60 -40.88
C VAL A 18 0.06 -14.99 -39.55
N LEU A 19 1.35 -14.67 -39.38
CA LEU A 19 1.94 -14.63 -38.04
C LEU A 19 1.33 -13.45 -37.32
N ALA A 20 0.26 -13.70 -36.56
CA ALA A 20 -0.13 -12.82 -35.48
C ALA A 20 1.00 -12.87 -34.46
N LEU A 21 1.91 -11.91 -34.52
CA LEU A 21 2.85 -11.63 -33.45
C LEU A 21 1.99 -11.20 -32.25
N GLY A 22 1.66 -12.16 -31.38
CA GLY A 22 1.10 -11.85 -30.09
C GLY A 22 2.05 -10.88 -29.40
N VAL A 23 1.57 -9.68 -29.10
CA VAL A 23 2.30 -8.76 -28.25
C VAL A 23 2.37 -9.45 -26.89
N GLN A 24 3.48 -10.13 -26.62
CA GLN A 24 3.86 -10.45 -25.25
C GLN A 24 4.06 -9.10 -24.58
N ALA A 25 3.06 -8.63 -23.85
CA ALA A 25 3.23 -7.51 -22.93
C ALA A 25 4.42 -7.87 -22.04
N GLY A 26 5.45 -7.02 -22.03
CA GLY A 26 6.62 -7.25 -21.21
C GLY A 26 6.17 -7.42 -19.76
N ILE A 27 6.70 -8.43 -19.08
CA ILE A 27 6.65 -8.55 -17.62
C ILE A 27 7.53 -7.43 -17.04
N ALA A 28 7.01 -6.20 -17.06
CA ALA A 28 7.62 -5.09 -16.34
C ALA A 28 7.22 -5.24 -14.87
N SER A 29 8.20 -5.58 -14.04
CA SER A 29 7.98 -5.97 -12.65
C SER A 29 7.84 -4.76 -11.73
N ALA A 30 6.63 -4.22 -11.65
CA ALA A 30 6.26 -3.23 -10.65
C ALA A 30 6.15 -3.85 -9.26
N HIS A 31 6.38 -3.05 -8.21
CA HIS A 31 6.27 -3.51 -6.83
C HIS A 31 5.99 -2.34 -5.90
N GLY A 32 4.94 -2.46 -5.08
CA GLY A 32 4.59 -1.47 -4.09
C GLY A 32 3.36 -1.85 -3.28
N TRP A 33 3.20 -1.20 -2.12
CA TRP A 33 2.07 -1.41 -1.22
C TRP A 33 1.76 -0.15 -0.41
N VAL A 34 0.60 -0.11 0.23
CA VAL A 34 0.20 1.00 1.12
C VAL A 34 0.80 0.78 2.52
N THR A 35 1.60 1.74 2.98
CA THR A 35 2.21 1.74 4.32
C THR A 35 1.37 2.50 5.35
N ALA A 36 0.64 3.53 4.91
CA ALA A 36 -0.24 4.34 5.75
C ALA A 36 -1.59 4.60 5.04
N PRO A 37 -2.75 4.42 5.69
CA PRO A 37 -2.93 3.58 6.87
C PRO A 37 -2.46 2.15 6.56
N THR A 38 -2.06 1.39 7.58
CA THR A 38 -1.36 0.12 7.38
C THR A 38 -2.24 -0.92 6.67
N SER A 39 -1.85 -1.28 5.45
CA SER A 39 -2.55 -2.31 4.66
C SER A 39 -2.43 -3.71 5.26
N ARG A 40 -3.32 -4.62 4.85
CA ARG A 40 -3.30 -6.02 5.28
C ARG A 40 -1.95 -6.70 5.03
N GLN A 41 -1.37 -6.54 3.85
CA GLN A 41 -0.04 -7.09 3.56
C GLN A 41 1.07 -6.45 4.41
N ALA A 42 0.94 -5.17 4.79
CA ALA A 42 1.89 -4.53 5.70
C ALA A 42 1.73 -5.06 7.13
N GLN A 43 0.50 -5.32 7.60
CA GLN A 43 0.26 -5.98 8.90
C GLN A 43 0.85 -7.39 8.93
N CYS A 44 0.75 -8.14 7.83
CA CYS A 44 1.41 -9.43 7.68
C CYS A 44 2.94 -9.30 7.79
N ALA A 45 3.54 -8.37 7.04
CA ALA A 45 4.98 -8.16 7.04
C ALA A 45 5.53 -7.70 8.41
N ALA A 46 4.73 -6.94 9.15
CA ALA A 46 5.04 -6.52 10.52
C ALA A 46 4.79 -7.61 11.58
N GLY A 47 4.22 -8.76 11.21
CA GLY A 47 3.87 -9.83 12.16
C GLY A 47 2.69 -9.50 13.08
N VAL A 48 1.92 -8.46 12.76
CA VAL A 48 0.71 -8.07 13.51
C VAL A 48 -0.43 -9.06 13.28
N VAL A 49 -0.52 -9.59 12.06
CA VAL A 49 -1.45 -10.66 11.69
C VAL A 49 -0.62 -11.83 11.17
N ASP A 50 -0.91 -13.04 11.64
CA ASP A 50 -0.23 -14.24 11.15
C ASP A 50 -0.60 -14.51 9.70
N CYS A 51 0.41 -14.50 8.84
CA CYS A 51 0.26 -14.69 7.41
C CYS A 51 1.29 -15.66 6.85
N GLY A 52 0.94 -16.22 5.69
CA GLY A 52 1.78 -17.11 4.90
C GLY A 52 2.90 -16.35 4.20
N GLN A 53 2.94 -16.45 2.87
CA GLN A 53 4.08 -15.99 2.08
C GLN A 53 4.16 -14.45 1.98
N ILE A 54 3.01 -13.78 1.97
CA ILE A 54 2.92 -12.33 1.73
C ILE A 54 3.72 -11.47 2.72
N LYS A 55 3.98 -11.96 3.94
CA LYS A 55 4.80 -11.24 4.93
C LYS A 55 6.23 -10.96 4.47
N TYR A 56 6.76 -11.75 3.54
CA TYR A 56 8.12 -11.59 3.03
C TYR A 56 8.19 -10.64 1.83
N GLU A 57 7.05 -10.38 1.19
CA GLU A 57 6.98 -9.55 -0.02
C GLU A 57 5.67 -8.76 -0.12
N PRO A 58 5.40 -7.85 0.84
CA PRO A 58 4.16 -7.06 0.84
C PRO A 58 3.97 -6.25 -0.46
N GLN A 59 5.07 -5.94 -1.15
CA GLN A 59 5.10 -5.22 -2.42
C GLN A 59 4.54 -5.97 -3.64
N SER A 60 4.23 -7.27 -3.52
CA SER A 60 4.05 -8.16 -4.68
C SER A 60 2.61 -8.55 -4.98
N VAL A 61 1.61 -7.89 -4.39
CA VAL A 61 0.18 -8.19 -4.63
C VAL A 61 -0.27 -7.67 -6.01
N GLU A 62 0.24 -8.32 -7.06
CA GLU A 62 -0.01 -8.00 -8.47
C GLU A 62 -1.13 -8.88 -9.05
N GLY A 63 -1.98 -8.28 -9.87
CA GLY A 63 -2.99 -9.00 -10.65
C GLY A 63 -3.50 -8.21 -11.86
N PRO A 64 -4.33 -8.82 -12.72
CA PRO A 64 -4.95 -8.12 -13.85
C PRO A 64 -5.78 -6.91 -13.40
N LYS A 65 -5.70 -5.80 -14.13
CA LYS A 65 -6.49 -4.58 -13.87
C LYS A 65 -8.00 -4.87 -13.76
N GLY A 66 -8.67 -4.07 -12.94
CA GLY A 66 -10.14 -4.08 -12.82
C GLY A 66 -10.70 -5.00 -11.73
N LEU A 67 -9.87 -5.83 -11.08
CA LEU A 67 -10.29 -6.66 -9.95
C LEU A 67 -10.64 -5.82 -8.71
N LYS A 68 -11.39 -6.44 -7.79
CA LYS A 68 -11.84 -5.85 -6.51
C LYS A 68 -11.50 -6.67 -5.27
N SER A 69 -10.76 -7.77 -5.45
CA SER A 69 -10.21 -8.59 -4.35
C SER A 69 -8.97 -7.92 -3.75
N CYS A 70 -8.77 -8.09 -2.45
CA CYS A 70 -7.58 -7.66 -1.73
C CYS A 70 -6.32 -8.36 -2.24
N SER A 71 -6.44 -9.62 -2.67
CA SER A 71 -5.34 -10.42 -3.22
C SER A 71 -4.96 -10.08 -4.67
N GLY A 72 -5.72 -9.21 -5.35
CA GLY A 72 -5.58 -9.04 -6.80
C GLY A 72 -5.84 -10.32 -7.61
N GLY A 73 -6.57 -11.30 -7.05
CA GLY A 73 -6.78 -12.60 -7.69
C GLY A 73 -5.57 -13.53 -7.62
N ASN A 74 -4.52 -13.15 -6.90
CA ASN A 74 -3.33 -13.97 -6.71
C ASN A 74 -3.59 -15.01 -5.61
N ALA A 75 -3.69 -16.28 -6.01
CA ALA A 75 -3.99 -17.39 -5.11
C ALA A 75 -2.95 -17.59 -3.99
N ALA A 76 -1.69 -17.18 -4.19
CA ALA A 76 -0.67 -17.24 -3.14
C ALA A 76 -0.94 -16.26 -1.99
N PHE A 77 -1.74 -15.22 -2.24
CA PHE A 77 -2.10 -14.16 -1.30
C PHE A 77 -3.58 -14.13 -0.95
N ALA A 78 -4.31 -15.24 -1.20
CA ALA A 78 -5.75 -15.35 -0.97
C ALA A 78 -6.15 -15.07 0.49
N GLU A 79 -5.24 -15.22 1.45
CA GLU A 79 -5.47 -14.86 2.85
C GLU A 79 -5.78 -13.37 3.07
N LEU A 80 -5.36 -12.48 2.16
CA LEU A 80 -5.71 -11.06 2.21
C LEU A 80 -7.19 -10.81 2.00
N ASP A 81 -7.91 -11.74 1.35
CA ASP A 81 -9.35 -11.67 1.12
C ASP A 81 -10.16 -12.19 2.33
N ASP A 82 -9.52 -12.88 3.28
CA ASP A 82 -10.20 -13.44 4.45
C ASP A 82 -10.40 -12.37 5.53
N ASP A 83 -11.64 -11.93 5.70
CA ASP A 83 -12.02 -10.91 6.67
C ASP A 83 -12.00 -11.36 8.13
N SER A 84 -11.79 -12.66 8.38
CA SER A 84 -11.74 -13.23 9.72
C SER A 84 -10.34 -13.21 10.35
N LYS A 85 -9.27 -12.86 9.60
CA LYS A 85 -7.87 -12.89 10.09
C LYS A 85 -7.48 -11.84 11.13
N GLY A 86 -8.45 -11.23 11.83
CA GLY A 86 -8.14 -10.32 12.94
C GLY A 86 -7.43 -9.03 12.52
N TRP A 87 -7.65 -8.56 11.28
CA TRP A 87 -7.05 -7.33 10.76
C TRP A 87 -7.27 -6.14 11.69
N GLN A 88 -6.18 -5.48 12.06
CA GLN A 88 -6.21 -4.26 12.83
C GLN A 88 -6.83 -3.14 12.00
N VAL A 89 -7.67 -2.34 12.65
CA VAL A 89 -8.46 -1.29 12.01
C VAL A 89 -7.88 0.06 12.41
N THR A 90 -7.49 0.88 11.44
CA THR A 90 -6.94 2.21 11.71
C THR A 90 -8.07 3.23 11.92
N PRO A 91 -8.15 3.93 13.06
CA PRO A 91 -9.06 5.06 13.22
C PRO A 91 -8.67 6.19 12.26
N VAL A 92 -9.65 6.73 11.52
CA VAL A 92 -9.42 7.82 10.56
C VAL A 92 -10.51 8.88 10.65
N GLY A 93 -10.17 10.11 10.23
CA GLY A 93 -11.12 11.21 10.14
C GLY A 93 -11.99 11.10 8.88
N LYS A 94 -12.62 12.20 8.49
CA LYS A 94 -13.34 12.29 7.20
C LYS A 94 -12.42 12.24 5.99
N THR A 95 -11.20 12.69 6.16
CA THR A 95 -10.11 12.54 5.20
C THR A 95 -8.95 11.79 5.85
N TYR A 96 -8.13 11.12 5.05
CA TYR A 96 -6.87 10.53 5.51
C TYR A 96 -5.87 10.43 4.37
N THR A 97 -4.58 10.62 4.67
CA THR A 97 -3.51 10.50 3.68
C THR A 97 -3.07 9.05 3.53
N PHE A 98 -3.29 8.48 2.34
CA PHE A 98 -2.76 7.19 1.96
C PHE A 98 -1.36 7.33 1.40
N THR A 99 -0.40 6.58 1.93
CA THR A 99 0.99 6.54 1.44
C THR A 99 1.29 5.18 0.84
N TRP A 100 1.68 5.18 -0.43
CA TRP A 100 2.25 4.04 -1.13
C TRP A 100 3.77 4.09 -1.08
N HIS A 101 4.40 2.95 -0.78
CA HIS A 101 5.83 2.74 -0.95
C HIS A 101 6.09 1.81 -2.15
N HIS A 102 7.02 2.19 -3.02
CA HIS A 102 7.34 1.48 -4.25
C HIS A 102 8.81 1.06 -4.27
N THR A 103 9.07 -0.24 -4.21
CA THR A 103 10.43 -0.80 -4.31
C THR A 103 10.89 -0.91 -5.77
N ALA A 104 9.96 -1.14 -6.70
CA ALA A 104 10.19 -1.06 -8.13
C ALA A 104 9.16 -0.09 -8.74
N ARG A 105 9.63 1.11 -9.11
CA ARG A 105 8.79 2.20 -9.63
C ARG A 105 8.54 2.02 -11.12
N HIS A 106 7.28 2.05 -11.53
CA HIS A 106 6.88 1.88 -12.94
C HIS A 106 6.05 3.05 -13.42
N ALA A 107 5.96 3.25 -14.74
CA ALA A 107 5.07 4.26 -15.30
C ALA A 107 3.65 4.01 -14.77
N THR A 108 2.98 5.04 -14.26
CA THR A 108 1.67 4.89 -13.59
C THR A 108 0.56 5.54 -14.40
N ASP A 109 -0.54 4.81 -14.59
CA ASP A 109 -1.77 5.35 -15.16
C ASP A 109 -2.49 6.18 -14.10
N ASN A 110 -2.86 5.54 -12.99
CA ASN A 110 -3.52 6.18 -11.85
C ASN A 110 -3.44 5.33 -10.58
N TRP A 111 -3.85 5.94 -9.47
CA TRP A 111 -4.21 5.26 -8.23
C TRP A 111 -5.71 5.46 -8.00
N GLN A 112 -6.42 4.39 -7.62
CA GLN A 112 -7.85 4.41 -7.35
C GLN A 112 -8.13 3.84 -5.95
N TYR A 113 -9.14 4.41 -5.28
CA TYR A 113 -9.57 3.97 -3.96
C TYR A 113 -11.05 3.63 -3.99
N PHE A 114 -11.42 2.52 -3.35
CA PHE A 114 -12.79 2.01 -3.33
C PHE A 114 -13.23 1.62 -1.92
N ILE A 115 -14.51 1.80 -1.63
CA ILE A 115 -15.21 1.13 -0.53
C ILE A 115 -16.35 0.32 -1.17
N GLY A 116 -16.28 -1.01 -1.05
CA GLY A 116 -17.11 -1.89 -1.87
C GLY A 116 -16.89 -1.62 -3.36
N ASP A 117 -17.96 -1.44 -4.12
CA ASP A 117 -17.91 -1.11 -5.55
C ASP A 117 -17.77 0.40 -5.84
N GLN A 118 -17.92 1.26 -4.83
CA GLN A 118 -17.89 2.70 -5.03
C GLN A 118 -16.46 3.20 -5.07
N LYS A 119 -16.07 3.85 -6.17
CA LYS A 119 -14.81 4.61 -6.26
C LYS A 119 -14.95 5.89 -5.43
N ILE A 120 -14.10 6.06 -4.43
CA ILE A 120 -14.12 7.22 -3.53
C ILE A 120 -13.05 8.26 -3.91
N ALA A 121 -11.94 7.85 -4.53
CA ALA A 121 -10.91 8.77 -5.02
C ALA A 121 -10.15 8.18 -6.21
N GLU A 122 -9.55 9.07 -7.01
CA GLU A 122 -8.64 8.73 -8.11
C GLU A 122 -7.58 9.83 -8.28
N PHE A 123 -6.33 9.42 -8.50
CA PHE A 123 -5.20 10.32 -8.71
C PHE A 123 -4.47 9.91 -9.99
N ALA A 124 -4.24 10.84 -10.91
CA ALA A 124 -3.54 10.55 -12.16
C ALA A 124 -2.03 10.35 -11.92
N GLY A 125 -1.47 9.31 -12.53
CA GLY A 125 -0.02 9.06 -12.61
C GLY A 125 0.65 9.70 -13.81
N ASN A 126 -0.13 10.24 -14.74
CA ASN A 126 0.33 10.95 -15.94
C ASN A 126 1.29 10.13 -16.81
N HIS A 127 1.20 8.80 -16.77
CA HIS A 127 2.11 7.86 -17.44
C HIS A 127 3.60 8.09 -17.10
N ALA A 128 3.88 8.71 -15.94
CA ALA A 128 5.22 8.96 -15.45
C ALA A 128 5.62 7.93 -14.40
N GLN A 129 6.92 7.70 -14.24
CA GLN A 129 7.43 6.95 -13.08
C GLN A 129 7.22 7.81 -11.82
N PRO A 130 6.53 7.30 -10.77
CA PRO A 130 6.32 8.04 -9.54
C PRO A 130 7.62 8.14 -8.72
N PRO A 131 7.65 9.00 -7.67
CA PRO A 131 8.62 8.88 -6.59
C PRO A 131 8.47 7.53 -5.85
N ALA A 132 9.45 7.19 -5.02
CA ALA A 132 9.41 5.96 -4.22
C ALA A 132 8.21 5.94 -3.27
N ASP A 133 7.94 7.09 -2.64
CA ASP A 133 6.78 7.28 -1.77
C ASP A 133 5.80 8.26 -2.40
N VAL A 134 4.53 7.86 -2.46
CA VAL A 134 3.43 8.68 -2.99
C VAL A 134 2.37 8.82 -1.91
N SER A 135 2.11 10.05 -1.47
CA SER A 135 1.07 10.36 -0.49
C SER A 135 -0.12 11.05 -1.15
N GLN A 136 -1.33 10.58 -0.85
CA GLN A 136 -2.58 11.00 -1.49
C GLN A 136 -3.66 11.17 -0.42
N GLU A 137 -4.24 12.37 -0.31
CA GLU A 137 -5.33 12.63 0.64
C GLU A 137 -6.65 12.12 0.09
N VAL A 138 -7.23 11.10 0.72
CA VAL A 138 -8.50 10.47 0.34
C VAL A 138 -9.62 11.02 1.23
N ASP A 139 -10.68 11.52 0.60
CA ASP A 139 -11.93 11.90 1.27
C ASP A 139 -12.90 10.70 1.26
N PHE A 140 -13.39 10.32 2.44
CA PHE A 140 -14.35 9.23 2.59
C PHE A 140 -15.80 9.68 2.38
N GLY A 141 -16.05 10.97 2.18
CA GLY A 141 -17.37 11.54 1.97
C GLY A 141 -18.36 11.17 3.08
N SER A 142 -19.48 10.55 2.69
CA SER A 142 -20.53 10.15 3.63
C SER A 142 -20.26 8.85 4.38
N PHE A 143 -19.20 8.09 4.03
CA PHE A 143 -18.88 6.86 4.75
C PHE A 143 -18.48 7.15 6.20
N THR A 144 -18.83 6.23 7.09
CA THR A 144 -18.54 6.24 8.53
C THR A 144 -18.38 4.82 9.04
N GLY A 145 -17.83 4.67 10.25
CA GLY A 145 -17.66 3.38 10.91
C GLY A 145 -16.59 2.51 10.25
N ARG A 146 -16.61 1.21 10.58
CA ARG A 146 -15.65 0.24 10.03
C ARG A 146 -15.88 0.06 8.53
N GLN A 147 -14.87 0.37 7.73
CA GLN A 147 -14.86 0.18 6.28
C GLN A 147 -13.58 -0.55 5.86
N LYS A 148 -13.65 -1.22 4.73
CA LYS A 148 -12.47 -1.75 4.02
C LYS A 148 -12.26 -0.92 2.77
N VAL A 149 -11.11 -0.27 2.70
CA VAL A 149 -10.69 0.51 1.53
C VAL A 149 -9.81 -0.37 0.67
N LEU A 150 -10.17 -0.53 -0.59
CA LEU A 150 -9.30 -1.11 -1.60
C LEU A 150 -8.56 0.01 -2.33
N ALA A 151 -7.24 0.07 -2.16
CA ALA A 151 -6.35 0.92 -2.92
C ALA A 151 -5.76 0.11 -4.10
N VAL A 152 -5.82 0.67 -5.30
CA VAL A 152 -5.37 0.04 -6.54
C VAL A 152 -4.39 0.96 -7.25
N TRP A 153 -3.17 0.49 -7.49
CA TRP A 153 -2.19 1.16 -8.34
C TRP A 153 -2.19 0.55 -9.74
N ASN A 154 -2.67 1.30 -10.73
CA ASN A 154 -2.73 0.87 -12.13
C ASN A 154 -1.43 1.26 -12.85
N VAL A 155 -0.65 0.26 -13.27
CA VAL A 155 0.59 0.46 -14.03
C VAL A 155 0.26 0.86 -15.47
N ALA A 156 0.90 1.90 -16.01
CA ALA A 156 0.57 2.46 -17.33
C ALA A 156 0.92 1.53 -18.50
N ASP A 157 2.03 0.81 -18.42
CA ASP A 157 2.63 0.08 -19.53
C ASP A 157 2.47 -1.44 -19.45
N THR A 158 1.66 -1.94 -18.50
CA THR A 158 1.28 -3.35 -18.38
C THR A 158 -0.25 -3.53 -18.29
N ALA A 159 -0.71 -4.78 -18.35
CA ALA A 159 -2.11 -5.14 -18.11
C ALA A 159 -2.45 -5.30 -16.62
N ASN A 160 -1.48 -5.10 -15.73
CA ASN A 160 -1.59 -5.43 -14.31
C ASN A 160 -1.75 -4.17 -13.44
N ALA A 161 -2.17 -4.42 -12.20
CA ALA A 161 -2.27 -3.45 -11.12
C ALA A 161 -1.83 -4.10 -9.79
N PHE A 162 -1.57 -3.25 -8.80
CA PHE A 162 -1.24 -3.66 -7.43
C PHE A 162 -2.40 -3.35 -6.51
N TYR A 163 -2.69 -4.28 -5.60
CA TYR A 163 -3.88 -4.26 -4.76
C TYR A 163 -3.51 -4.21 -3.28
N ALA A 164 -4.10 -3.27 -2.53
CA ALA A 164 -3.91 -3.17 -1.10
C ALA A 164 -5.25 -2.89 -0.42
N CYS A 165 -5.67 -3.80 0.45
CA CYS A 165 -6.81 -3.55 1.34
C CYS A 165 -6.32 -2.91 2.64
N VAL A 166 -7.06 -1.91 3.12
CA VAL A 166 -6.82 -1.24 4.39
C VAL A 166 -8.12 -1.18 5.17
N ASP A 167 -8.12 -1.72 6.38
CA ASP A 167 -9.27 -1.68 7.28
C ASP A 167 -9.22 -0.40 8.11
N VAL A 168 -10.25 0.44 7.99
CA VAL A 168 -10.32 1.76 8.65
C VAL A 168 -11.60 1.90 9.46
N ASN A 169 -11.59 2.77 10.46
CA ASN A 169 -12.78 3.18 11.22
C ASN A 169 -13.00 4.69 11.08
N ILE A 170 -13.91 5.08 10.18
CA ILE A 170 -14.09 6.46 9.73
C ILE A 170 -14.98 7.24 10.69
N GLY A 171 -14.52 8.42 11.12
CA GLY A 171 -15.21 9.27 12.09
C GLY A 171 -14.88 8.92 13.55
N SER A 172 -13.87 8.09 13.78
CA SER A 172 -13.41 7.74 15.13
C SER A 172 -12.30 8.67 15.64
N THR A 173 -11.94 9.73 14.91
CA THR A 173 -11.04 10.78 15.38
C THR A 173 -11.76 11.62 16.42
N GLY A 174 -11.66 11.22 17.69
CA GLY A 174 -12.08 11.92 18.90
C GLY A 174 -12.89 13.21 18.71
N GLU A 175 -14.14 13.10 18.27
CA GLU A 175 -15.14 14.12 18.53
C GLU A 175 -15.51 14.01 20.02
N ASN A 176 -14.71 14.63 20.88
CA ASN A 176 -15.26 15.20 22.10
C ASN A 176 -15.68 16.62 21.77
N GLY A 177 -16.99 16.81 21.62
CA GLY A 177 -17.61 18.12 21.60
C GLY A 177 -17.14 18.95 22.79
N GLY A 178 -16.89 20.24 22.54
CA GLY A 178 -16.55 21.20 23.56
C GLY A 178 -17.60 21.22 24.67
N GLY A 179 -17.15 20.92 25.88
CA GLY A 179 -17.86 21.13 27.14
C GLY A 179 -16.81 21.46 28.19
N ASP A 180 -16.90 22.67 28.73
CA ASP A 180 -15.98 23.29 29.66
C ASP A 180 -15.59 22.43 30.89
N GLY A 181 -14.33 22.59 31.30
CA GLY A 181 -13.98 22.81 32.70
C GLY A 181 -13.55 21.60 33.54
N GLY A 182 -12.24 21.53 33.82
CA GLY A 182 -11.73 21.05 35.12
C GLY A 182 -10.91 19.76 35.11
N ASN A 183 -9.59 19.90 35.16
CA ASN A 183 -8.66 18.95 35.81
C ASN A 183 -8.87 19.06 37.36
N PRO A 184 -8.51 18.08 38.24
CA PRO A 184 -7.58 16.97 38.01
C PRO A 184 -7.91 15.58 38.60
N GLY A 185 -7.31 14.56 37.95
CA GLY A 185 -6.60 13.49 38.67
C GLY A 185 -7.22 12.08 38.73
N GLY A 186 -6.38 11.10 38.35
CA GLY A 186 -6.44 9.68 38.73
C GLY A 186 -7.14 8.78 37.72
N GLY A 187 -6.55 7.72 37.16
CA GLY A 187 -5.29 7.03 37.43
C GLY A 187 -5.40 5.60 36.86
N ASP A 188 -4.26 5.12 36.36
CA ASP A 188 -3.85 3.75 36.06
C ASP A 188 -4.33 3.06 34.75
N GLY A 189 -3.46 2.50 33.91
CA GLY A 189 -2.04 2.21 34.15
C GLY A 189 -1.23 1.86 32.89
N GLY A 190 0.04 2.25 32.97
CA GLY A 190 1.10 2.12 31.97
C GLY A 190 2.13 3.23 32.16
N ASP A 191 2.83 3.20 33.29
CA ASP A 191 3.86 4.17 33.73
C ASP A 191 4.92 4.46 32.63
N PRO A 192 5.18 5.73 32.26
CA PRO A 192 6.25 6.09 31.33
C PRO A 192 7.59 6.10 32.09
N GLY A 193 8.12 4.90 32.35
CA GLY A 193 9.48 4.75 32.89
C GLY A 193 10.53 5.20 31.87
N ASP A 194 11.31 6.20 32.26
CA ASP A 194 12.67 6.53 31.78
C ASP A 194 12.89 7.13 30.38
N CYS A 195 11.85 7.41 29.60
CA CYS A 195 12.07 8.14 28.35
C CYS A 195 12.19 9.66 28.58
N THR A 196 13.37 10.23 28.31
CA THR A 196 13.60 11.69 28.37
C THR A 196 13.09 12.45 27.15
N VAL A 197 12.65 11.74 26.10
CA VAL A 197 12.11 12.30 24.86
C VAL A 197 10.58 12.44 24.91
N PRO A 198 9.99 13.44 24.21
CA PRO A 198 8.54 13.65 24.20
C PRO A 198 7.75 12.41 23.76
N LEU A 199 6.57 12.18 24.34
CA LEU A 199 5.69 11.08 23.91
C LEU A 199 5.25 11.28 22.45
N TRP A 200 5.28 10.20 21.67
CA TRP A 200 4.75 10.22 20.31
C TRP A 200 3.27 10.56 20.30
N SER A 201 2.87 11.42 19.37
CA SER A 201 1.50 11.84 19.12
C SER A 201 1.15 11.64 17.66
N THR A 202 -0.01 11.04 17.42
CA THR A 202 -0.55 10.84 16.07
C THR A 202 -0.90 12.15 15.36
N GLU A 203 -1.09 13.25 16.10
CA GLU A 203 -1.48 14.55 15.53
C GLU A 203 -0.27 15.43 15.20
N ALA A 204 0.88 15.12 15.78
CA ALA A 204 2.11 15.88 15.60
C ALA A 204 2.81 15.53 14.28
N VAL A 205 3.41 16.55 13.69
CA VAL A 205 4.34 16.42 12.57
C VAL A 205 5.74 16.33 13.13
N TYR A 206 6.50 15.36 12.65
CA TYR A 206 7.91 15.18 12.97
C TYR A 206 8.73 15.28 11.69
N THR A 207 9.91 15.84 11.79
CA THR A 207 10.88 16.00 10.71
C THR A 207 12.08 15.10 10.93
N GLY A 208 12.87 14.89 9.88
CA GLY A 208 14.03 13.99 9.95
C GLY A 208 14.98 14.38 11.09
N GLY A 209 15.20 13.44 12.02
CA GLY A 209 16.02 13.62 13.22
C GLY A 209 15.23 13.80 14.52
N ASP A 210 13.94 14.14 14.47
CA ASP A 210 13.12 14.32 15.67
C ASP A 210 12.96 12.99 16.43
N THR A 211 13.01 13.05 17.77
CA THR A 211 12.88 11.88 18.64
C THR A 211 11.63 11.89 19.49
N VAL A 212 11.03 10.73 19.67
CA VAL A 212 9.83 10.51 20.48
C VAL A 212 9.91 9.24 21.29
N SER A 213 9.16 9.16 22.39
CA SER A 213 8.97 7.92 23.13
C SER A 213 7.69 7.23 22.69
N HIS A 214 7.78 5.91 22.51
CA HIS A 214 6.62 5.07 22.25
C HIS A 214 6.90 3.64 22.70
N ASP A 215 5.97 3.05 23.46
CA ASP A 215 6.03 1.66 23.94
C ASP A 215 7.35 1.32 24.67
N GLY A 216 7.84 2.26 25.50
CA GLY A 216 9.09 2.08 26.26
C GLY A 216 10.37 2.18 25.44
N HIS A 217 10.30 2.60 24.18
CA HIS A 217 11.45 2.81 23.28
C HIS A 217 11.58 4.27 22.85
N THR A 218 12.80 4.67 22.52
CA THR A 218 13.08 5.94 21.84
C THR A 218 13.09 5.70 20.34
N TRP A 219 12.34 6.51 19.60
CA TRP A 219 12.23 6.43 18.15
C TRP A 219 12.72 7.71 17.50
N ARG A 220 13.36 7.61 16.33
CA ARG A 220 13.77 8.76 15.52
C ARG A 220 13.02 8.79 14.19
N ALA A 221 12.43 9.93 13.85
CA ALA A 221 11.87 10.14 12.54
C ALA A 221 13.00 10.16 11.50
N LYS A 222 12.95 9.27 10.51
CA LYS A 222 13.96 9.24 9.44
C LYS A 222 13.80 10.38 8.45
N TRP A 223 12.56 10.87 8.29
CA TRP A 223 12.17 11.98 7.44
C TRP A 223 10.85 12.59 7.95
N TRP A 224 10.22 13.47 7.16
CA TRP A 224 8.93 14.06 7.51
C TRP A 224 7.86 12.98 7.72
N VAL A 225 7.22 12.95 8.89
CA VAL A 225 6.22 11.95 9.26
C VAL A 225 5.10 12.59 10.08
N LYS A 226 3.86 12.18 9.82
CA LYS A 226 2.68 12.56 10.61
C LYS A 226 1.72 11.37 10.66
N GLY A 227 1.29 10.98 11.86
CA GLY A 227 0.30 9.93 12.05
C GLY A 227 0.83 8.49 12.00
N ASP A 228 1.95 8.21 11.33
CA ASP A 228 2.58 6.89 11.38
C ASP A 228 3.08 6.57 12.78
N LYS A 229 2.69 5.41 13.30
CA LYS A 229 3.01 4.95 14.66
C LYS A 229 4.40 4.28 14.70
N PRO A 230 5.31 4.69 15.61
CA PRO A 230 6.59 4.02 15.79
C PRO A 230 6.42 2.53 16.12
N GLY A 231 7.32 1.69 15.61
CA GLY A 231 7.31 0.23 15.84
C GLY A 231 6.35 -0.60 14.99
N THR A 232 5.59 0.01 14.07
CA THR A 232 4.58 -0.73 13.27
C THR A 232 5.07 -1.22 11.90
N THR A 233 6.19 -0.71 11.40
CA THR A 233 6.63 -0.90 10.01
C THR A 233 8.04 -1.52 9.86
N GLY A 234 8.63 -1.97 10.97
CA GLY A 234 9.96 -2.60 10.98
C GLY A 234 11.08 -1.68 10.47
N GLU A 235 12.17 -2.25 9.97
CA GLU A 235 13.34 -1.49 9.49
C GLU A 235 13.02 -0.54 8.31
N TRP A 236 11.98 -0.85 7.54
CA TRP A 236 11.50 -0.03 6.41
C TRP A 236 10.58 1.12 6.83
N GLY A 237 10.27 1.21 8.11
CA GLY A 237 9.42 2.24 8.67
C GLY A 237 10.04 3.63 8.62
N VAL A 238 9.15 4.63 8.71
CA VAL A 238 9.48 6.06 8.85
C VAL A 238 10.14 6.40 10.19
N TRP A 239 10.07 5.46 11.15
CA TRP A 239 10.69 5.53 12.47
C TRP A 239 11.86 4.55 12.57
N GLU A 240 13.01 5.04 13.01
CA GLU A 240 14.17 4.27 13.44
C GLU A 240 14.06 3.98 14.95
N ASP A 241 14.13 2.72 15.36
CA ASP A 241 14.21 2.34 16.78
C ASP A 241 15.61 2.63 17.30
N LEU A 242 15.72 3.50 18.31
CA LEU A 242 16.98 3.80 19.01
C LEU A 242 17.19 2.91 20.25
N GLY A 243 16.27 1.99 20.51
CA GLY A 243 16.30 1.04 21.60
C GLY A 243 15.38 1.42 22.77
N VAL A 244 15.34 0.52 23.75
CA VAL A 244 14.62 0.72 25.02
C VAL A 244 15.07 2.01 25.68
N CYS A 245 14.14 2.73 26.30
CA CYS A 245 14.46 3.92 27.07
C CYS A 245 15.45 3.54 28.17
N ALA A 246 16.60 4.25 28.19
CA ALA A 246 17.61 4.08 29.21
C ALA A 246 17.28 5.04 30.38
N ALA A 247 17.26 4.49 31.59
CA ALA A 247 17.21 5.24 32.85
C ALA A 247 18.34 6.27 32.99
#